data_AF-A0A067BSH9-F1
#
_entry.id   AF-A0A067BSH9-F1
#
_cell.length_a   1.000
_cell.length_b   1.000
_cell.length_c   1.000
_cell.angle_alpha   90.00
_cell.angle_beta   90.00
_cell.angle_gamma   90.00
#
_symmetry.space_group_name_H-M   'P 1'
#
loop_
_entity.id
_entity.type
_entity.pdbx_description
1 polymer ?
#
loop_
_entity_poly.entity_id
_entity_poly.type
_entity_poly.pdbx_seq_one_letter_code
_entity_poly.pdbx_strand_id
1 'polypeptide(L)'
;MSHATRVQPFAVGPSLPASCALPRRVVLNKRSLCTSLLLVLNLAVMPLKAYVSESFPWHDRSDVWDYAANCSRSYDLCHAGWARYFEARQPAFGVAFGEDYDVIQENVTIPPGVRNVSEAPLAHLTYAAFQTPAQRAYVLAVLANRAPLANFTFLNTGRLLGVPTSYSVAWGEKTTNVSCIWVGFHTPTYSTAWLFAKFFSRLFLALYIVHCVWTHYYREYAVLYCNLTQFGLPTTHARAFELVLGDPTSIILLNPWIATAFVLDFWLSTEYVSRAFLRISQTDNALIFVIACFYLSRTVWFAYGALSLTSRVLKRLGKEDAFAEVDPSMTAMGVALVAGPFTCLQFRLLLFIDLYHYLFTCLLTAEQQARGLEISLAAFVYTMLLGQLPLLWGFGLASWRRAKPKHAFASTSFNDWKHRFCIGLAMARGTDVVCGGSIYALFARHKGCKKNVCISQRGADCFVLYEDDDGRRTSARLSLLRCVDLRRVVAVTPVHDVAVGTVLANNEGHQGVRITVGANNCMWLL
;
A
#
# COMPACT_ATOMS: atom_id res chain seq x y z
N MET A 1 -8.58 35.70 10.31
CA MET A 1 -8.36 36.13 11.71
C MET A 1 -7.88 34.93 12.51
N SER A 2 -6.60 34.93 12.89
CA SER A 2 -5.95 33.80 13.58
C SER A 2 -6.14 33.98 15.09
N HIS A 3 -7.09 33.26 15.69
CA HIS A 3 -7.12 33.12 17.15
C HIS A 3 -5.82 32.44 17.59
N ALA A 4 -5.00 33.14 18.38
CA ALA A 4 -3.74 32.62 18.87
C ALA A 4 -4.00 31.53 19.93
N THR A 5 -3.96 30.26 19.51
CA THR A 5 -4.07 29.11 20.41
C THR A 5 -2.89 29.10 21.38
N ARG A 6 -3.18 29.12 22.69
CA ARG A 6 -2.15 29.17 23.74
C ARG A 6 -1.67 27.76 24.05
N VAL A 7 -0.36 27.57 24.06
CA VAL A 7 0.27 26.29 24.45
C VAL A 7 0.65 26.40 25.92
N GLN A 8 0.06 25.57 26.78
CA GLN A 8 0.45 25.53 28.18
C GLN A 8 1.60 24.52 28.37
N PRO A 9 2.77 24.93 28.90
CA PRO A 9 3.79 24.00 29.33
C PRO A 9 3.28 23.22 30.55
N PHE A 10 3.37 21.89 30.49
CA PHE A 10 2.93 21.03 31.57
C PHE A 10 3.99 21.03 32.67
N ALA A 11 3.73 21.72 33.78
CA ALA A 11 4.42 21.50 35.04
C ALA A 11 3.72 20.33 35.75
N VAL A 12 4.47 19.30 36.11
CA VAL A 12 3.98 18.20 36.96
C VAL A 12 3.78 18.79 38.36
N GLY A 13 2.60 19.36 38.61
CA GLY A 13 2.13 19.66 39.95
C GLY A 13 1.72 18.37 40.68
N PRO A 14 1.70 18.37 42.02
CA PRO A 14 1.20 17.23 42.78
C PRO A 14 -0.23 16.90 42.32
N SER A 15 -0.48 15.61 42.09
CA SER A 15 -1.80 15.07 41.78
C SER A 15 -2.82 15.59 42.79
N LEU A 16 -3.84 16.30 42.30
CA LEU A 16 -4.93 16.75 43.15
C LEU A 16 -5.64 15.51 43.72
N PRO A 17 -5.90 15.45 45.03
CA PRO A 17 -6.52 14.29 45.64
C PRO A 17 -7.88 14.02 45.00
N ALA A 18 -8.14 12.74 44.70
CA ALA A 18 -9.42 12.27 44.19
C ALA A 18 -10.51 12.53 45.23
N SER A 19 -11.18 13.69 45.14
CA SER A 19 -12.41 13.91 45.90
C SER A 19 -13.49 13.00 45.33
N CYS A 20 -14.35 12.50 46.22
CA CYS A 20 -15.49 11.62 45.94
C CYS A 20 -16.53 12.37 45.08
N ALA A 21 -16.20 12.60 43.82
CA ALA A 21 -16.97 13.41 42.88
C ALA A 21 -17.90 12.50 42.05
N LEU A 22 -19.10 13.01 41.78
CA LEU A 22 -20.09 12.38 40.90
C LEU A 22 -19.45 11.90 39.56
N PRO A 23 -19.96 10.81 38.96
CA PRO A 23 -19.45 10.30 37.69
C PRO A 23 -19.39 11.41 36.64
N ARG A 24 -18.25 11.55 35.97
CA ARG A 24 -18.06 12.58 34.94
C ARG A 24 -18.69 12.12 33.62
N ARG A 25 -19.30 13.06 32.90
CA ARG A 25 -19.96 12.78 31.62
C ARG A 25 -18.92 12.66 30.52
N VAL A 26 -18.80 11.50 29.89
CA VAL A 26 -17.92 11.29 28.73
C VAL A 26 -18.77 11.02 27.49
N VAL A 27 -18.53 11.77 26.41
CA VAL A 27 -19.23 11.59 25.13
C VAL A 27 -18.25 11.34 24.00
N LEU A 28 -18.62 10.47 23.05
CA LEU A 28 -17.84 10.27 21.83
C LEU A 28 -18.26 11.29 20.77
N ASN A 29 -17.29 11.95 20.15
CA ASN A 29 -17.55 12.84 19.03
C ASN A 29 -18.00 12.00 17.81
N LYS A 30 -19.29 12.14 17.46
CA LYS A 30 -19.93 11.35 16.40
C LYS A 30 -19.26 11.48 15.04
N ARG A 31 -18.72 12.66 14.70
CA ARG A 31 -18.04 12.90 13.43
C ARG A 31 -16.73 12.10 13.36
N SER A 32 -15.93 12.18 14.42
CA SER A 32 -14.67 11.43 14.51
C SER A 32 -14.89 9.92 14.53
N LEU A 33 -15.96 9.45 15.19
CA LEU A 33 -16.34 8.04 15.19
C LEU A 33 -16.70 7.58 13.77
N CYS A 34 -17.54 8.33 13.06
CA CYS A 34 -17.91 8.04 11.68
C CYS A 34 -16.68 8.00 10.76
N THR A 35 -15.79 9.00 10.83
CA THR A 35 -14.57 9.00 10.00
C THR A 35 -13.64 7.84 10.34
N SER A 36 -13.48 7.51 11.63
CA SER A 36 -12.67 6.37 12.07
C SER A 36 -13.24 5.05 11.54
N LEU A 37 -14.57 4.85 11.62
CA LEU A 37 -15.24 3.66 11.10
C LEU A 37 -15.09 3.51 9.57
N LEU A 38 -15.21 4.61 8.82
CA LEU A 38 -14.99 4.59 7.36
C LEU A 38 -13.54 4.19 7.01
N LEU A 39 -12.55 4.68 7.75
CA LEU A 39 -11.15 4.29 7.56
C LEU A 39 -10.92 2.82 7.88
N VAL A 40 -11.56 2.29 8.92
CA VAL A 40 -11.51 0.86 9.27
C VAL A 40 -12.18 -0.01 8.23
N LEU A 41 -13.34 0.41 7.72
CA LEU A 41 -14.02 -0.28 6.62
C LEU A 41 -13.12 -0.35 5.39
N ASN A 42 -12.50 0.77 5.03
CA ASN A 42 -11.54 0.82 3.93
C ASN A 42 -10.38 -0.17 4.14
N LEU A 43 -9.81 -0.27 5.34
CA LEU A 43 -8.76 -1.24 5.66
C LEU A 43 -9.24 -2.69 5.59
N ALA A 44 -10.43 -2.98 6.11
CA ALA A 44 -11.01 -4.32 6.14
C ALA A 44 -11.32 -4.84 4.73
N VAL A 45 -11.68 -3.95 3.80
CA VAL A 45 -11.98 -4.30 2.40
C VAL A 45 -10.73 -4.45 1.54
N MET A 46 -9.55 -3.97 1.98
CA MET A 46 -8.31 -4.05 1.19
C MET A 46 -7.96 -5.45 0.64
N PRO A 47 -8.09 -6.55 1.40
CA PRO A 47 -7.84 -7.90 0.87
C PRO A 47 -8.79 -8.29 -0.27
N LEU A 48 -10.01 -7.76 -0.26
CA LEU A 48 -11.05 -8.06 -1.26
C LEU A 48 -10.95 -7.16 -2.50
N LYS A 49 -10.16 -6.08 -2.45
CA LYS A 49 -9.93 -5.16 -3.58
C LYS A 49 -9.46 -5.87 -4.85
N ALA A 50 -8.78 -7.00 -4.70
CA ALA A 50 -8.36 -7.86 -5.80
C ALA A 50 -9.53 -8.20 -6.76
N TYR A 51 -10.72 -8.49 -6.23
CA TYR A 51 -11.90 -8.90 -6.99
C TYR A 51 -12.53 -7.81 -7.86
N VAL A 52 -11.95 -6.61 -7.88
CA VAL A 52 -12.31 -5.57 -8.88
C VAL A 52 -11.87 -6.00 -10.29
N SER A 53 -10.86 -6.86 -10.40
CA SER A 53 -10.42 -7.42 -11.69
C SER A 53 -10.27 -8.94 -11.69
N GLU A 54 -10.23 -9.56 -10.50
CA GLU A 54 -10.19 -11.02 -10.36
C GLU A 54 -11.61 -11.59 -10.32
N SER A 55 -11.82 -12.74 -10.96
CA SER A 55 -13.10 -13.45 -10.89
C SER A 55 -13.29 -14.09 -9.52
N PHE A 56 -14.54 -14.21 -9.08
CA PHE A 56 -14.91 -14.95 -7.87
C PHE A 56 -14.77 -16.47 -8.07
N PRO A 57 -14.62 -17.26 -6.99
CA PRO A 57 -14.41 -18.70 -7.09
C PRO A 57 -15.63 -19.48 -7.61
N TRP A 58 -16.83 -18.91 -7.54
CA TRP A 58 -18.07 -19.49 -8.08
C TRP A 58 -18.38 -19.05 -9.51
N HIS A 59 -17.48 -18.31 -10.15
CA HIS A 59 -17.64 -17.91 -11.54
C HIS A 59 -17.38 -19.11 -12.45
N ASP A 60 -18.30 -19.39 -13.37
CA ASP A 60 -18.17 -20.54 -14.26
C ASP A 60 -16.99 -20.34 -15.23
N ARG A 61 -16.19 -21.39 -15.38
CA ARG A 61 -15.05 -21.46 -16.31
C ARG A 61 -15.09 -22.73 -17.16
N SER A 62 -16.27 -23.36 -17.27
CA SER A 62 -16.50 -24.61 -18.01
C SER A 62 -16.19 -24.53 -19.50
N ASP A 63 -16.23 -23.32 -20.10
CA ASP A 63 -16.08 -23.12 -21.55
C ASP A 63 -14.61 -23.04 -22.03
N VAL A 64 -13.64 -23.41 -21.18
CA VAL A 64 -12.22 -23.18 -21.47
C VAL A 64 -11.53 -24.43 -22.02
N TRP A 65 -10.81 -24.26 -23.12
CA TRP A 65 -9.89 -25.24 -23.68
C TRP A 65 -8.91 -25.75 -22.60
N ASP A 66 -8.96 -27.06 -22.29
CA ASP A 66 -8.16 -27.65 -21.22
C ASP A 66 -6.66 -27.62 -21.56
N TYR A 67 -5.99 -26.59 -21.05
CA TYR A 67 -4.56 -26.37 -21.20
C TYR A 67 -3.73 -27.52 -20.60
N ALA A 68 -4.10 -28.00 -19.41
CA ALA A 68 -3.32 -29.00 -18.68
C ALA A 68 -3.31 -30.33 -19.44
N ALA A 69 -4.42 -30.68 -20.10
CA ALA A 69 -4.53 -31.88 -20.92
C ALA A 69 -3.81 -31.77 -22.28
N ASN A 70 -3.81 -30.59 -22.91
CA ASN A 70 -3.35 -30.43 -24.30
C ASN A 70 -1.93 -29.88 -24.44
N CYS A 71 -1.57 -28.86 -23.64
CA CYS A 71 -0.28 -28.18 -23.75
C CYS A 71 0.87 -28.92 -23.08
N SER A 72 0.56 -29.83 -22.16
CA SER A 72 1.53 -30.78 -21.61
C SER A 72 1.94 -31.86 -22.62
N ARG A 73 1.10 -32.14 -23.62
CA ARG A 73 1.34 -33.18 -24.65
C ARG A 73 2.17 -32.67 -25.81
N SER A 74 1.84 -31.50 -26.36
CA SER A 74 2.58 -30.91 -27.47
C SER A 74 2.42 -29.39 -27.50
N TYR A 75 3.54 -28.70 -27.73
CA TYR A 75 3.55 -27.26 -27.94
C TYR A 75 2.76 -26.85 -29.19
N ASP A 76 2.83 -27.63 -30.26
CA ASP A 76 2.14 -27.32 -31.52
C ASP A 76 0.62 -27.46 -31.41
N LEU A 77 0.16 -28.49 -30.68
CA LEU A 77 -1.26 -28.65 -30.36
C LEU A 77 -1.77 -27.51 -29.49
N CYS A 78 -0.95 -27.08 -28.52
CA CYS A 78 -1.25 -25.92 -27.68
C CYS A 78 -1.41 -24.65 -28.51
N HIS A 79 -0.46 -24.40 -29.40
CA HIS A 79 -0.45 -23.23 -30.26
C HIS A 79 -1.67 -23.20 -31.18
N ALA A 80 -1.98 -24.31 -31.86
CA ALA A 80 -3.13 -24.40 -32.75
C ALA A 80 -4.47 -24.22 -32.01
N GLY A 81 -4.59 -24.76 -30.79
CA GLY A 81 -5.79 -24.59 -29.96
C GLY A 81 -6.01 -23.13 -29.57
N TRP A 82 -4.98 -22.46 -29.05
CA TRP A 82 -5.08 -21.06 -28.65
C TRP A 82 -5.25 -20.10 -29.82
N ALA A 83 -4.57 -20.34 -30.94
CA ALA A 83 -4.75 -19.56 -32.16
C ALA A 83 -6.23 -19.56 -32.59
N ARG A 84 -6.86 -20.74 -32.69
CA ARG A 84 -8.29 -20.86 -32.99
C ARG A 84 -9.18 -20.18 -31.97
N TYR A 85 -8.83 -20.28 -30.67
CA TYR A 85 -9.60 -19.65 -29.59
C TYR A 85 -9.63 -18.12 -29.73
N PHE A 86 -8.48 -17.50 -30.01
CA PHE A 86 -8.34 -16.05 -30.13
C PHE A 86 -8.85 -15.53 -31.47
N GLU A 87 -8.63 -16.23 -32.58
CA GLU A 87 -9.19 -15.90 -33.89
C GLU A 87 -10.72 -15.83 -33.84
N ALA A 88 -11.37 -16.78 -33.16
CA ALA A 88 -12.83 -16.77 -32.98
C ALA A 88 -13.35 -15.59 -32.13
N ARG A 89 -12.47 -14.91 -31.38
CA ARG A 89 -12.79 -13.77 -30.49
C ARG A 89 -12.16 -12.47 -30.97
N GLN A 90 -11.56 -12.47 -32.16
CA GLN A 90 -10.93 -11.31 -32.75
C GLN A 90 -12.01 -10.26 -33.10
N PRO A 91 -11.89 -9.01 -32.60
CA PRO A 91 -12.78 -7.93 -33.02
C PRO A 91 -12.41 -7.47 -34.43
N ALA A 92 -13.32 -6.76 -35.11
CA ALA A 92 -13.05 -6.20 -36.43
C ALA A 92 -11.87 -5.22 -36.44
N PHE A 93 -11.70 -4.45 -35.36
CA PHE A 93 -10.58 -3.54 -35.14
C PHE A 93 -10.40 -3.26 -33.64
N GLY A 94 -9.18 -2.93 -33.23
CA GLY A 94 -8.87 -2.49 -31.88
C GLY A 94 -8.71 -3.63 -30.88
N VAL A 95 -9.57 -3.67 -29.86
CA VAL A 95 -9.38 -4.51 -28.67
C VAL A 95 -10.67 -5.19 -28.24
N ALA A 96 -10.56 -6.42 -27.75
CA ALA A 96 -11.64 -7.15 -27.12
C ALA A 96 -11.19 -7.63 -25.73
N PHE A 97 -11.95 -7.27 -24.70
CA PHE A 97 -11.67 -7.65 -23.31
C PHE A 97 -12.77 -8.56 -22.80
N GLY A 98 -12.43 -9.81 -22.52
CA GLY A 98 -13.31 -10.79 -21.90
C GLY A 98 -13.14 -10.87 -20.39
N GLU A 99 -13.66 -11.93 -19.78
CA GLU A 99 -13.50 -12.19 -18.35
C GLU A 99 -12.14 -12.81 -18.02
N ASP A 100 -11.61 -13.64 -18.90
CA ASP A 100 -10.38 -14.41 -18.73
C ASP A 100 -9.39 -14.25 -19.91
N TYR A 101 -9.82 -13.54 -20.97
CA TYR A 101 -9.03 -13.28 -22.16
C TYR A 101 -9.01 -11.80 -22.53
N ASP A 102 -7.95 -11.37 -23.21
CA ASP A 102 -7.84 -10.08 -23.87
C ASP A 102 -7.29 -10.31 -25.30
N VAL A 103 -7.82 -9.64 -26.32
CA VAL A 103 -7.28 -9.64 -27.70
C VAL A 103 -6.99 -8.20 -28.09
N ILE A 104 -5.76 -7.94 -28.53
CA ILE A 104 -5.27 -6.60 -28.81
C ILE A 104 -4.70 -6.54 -30.22
N GLN A 105 -5.08 -5.53 -30.98
CA GLN A 105 -4.46 -5.17 -32.25
C GLN A 105 -3.30 -4.20 -32.04
N GLU A 106 -2.13 -4.52 -32.57
CA GLU A 106 -1.00 -3.61 -32.67
C GLU A 106 -0.74 -3.26 -34.14
N ASN A 107 -0.85 -1.97 -34.47
CA ASN A 107 -0.57 -1.51 -35.83
C ASN A 107 0.94 -1.41 -36.04
N VAL A 108 1.41 -2.00 -37.14
CA VAL A 108 2.82 -2.05 -37.49
C VAL A 108 3.04 -1.36 -38.82
N THR A 109 3.90 -0.33 -38.82
CA THR A 109 4.32 0.31 -40.06
C THR A 109 5.55 -0.40 -40.60
N ILE A 110 5.41 -1.08 -41.74
CA ILE A 110 6.52 -1.73 -42.44
C ILE A 110 7.04 -0.76 -43.51
N PRO A 111 8.17 -0.08 -43.29
CA PRO A 111 8.69 0.89 -44.25
C PRO A 111 9.19 0.16 -45.51
N PRO A 112 8.80 0.59 -46.73
CA PRO A 112 9.20 -0.08 -47.95
C PRO A 112 10.70 0.03 -48.19
N GLY A 113 11.36 -1.09 -48.50
CA GLY A 113 12.77 -1.13 -48.93
C GLY A 113 13.82 -0.93 -47.83
N VAL A 114 13.43 -0.67 -46.59
CA VAL A 114 14.37 -0.56 -45.46
C VAL A 114 14.80 -1.96 -45.04
N ARG A 115 16.11 -2.22 -45.09
CA ARG A 115 16.72 -3.50 -44.68
C ARG A 115 17.39 -3.45 -43.31
N ASN A 116 17.70 -2.27 -42.79
CA ASN A 116 18.34 -2.07 -41.48
C ASN A 116 17.41 -1.26 -40.60
N VAL A 117 16.73 -1.94 -39.69
CA VAL A 117 15.80 -1.32 -38.75
C VAL A 117 16.46 -1.29 -37.37
N SER A 118 16.47 -0.11 -36.75
CA SER A 118 16.86 0.02 -35.34
C SER A 118 15.78 -0.60 -34.46
N GLU A 119 16.08 -0.87 -33.19
CA GLU A 119 15.09 -1.41 -32.25
C GLU A 119 14.03 -0.37 -31.82
N ALA A 120 14.15 0.87 -32.26
CA ALA A 120 13.25 1.97 -31.90
C ALA A 120 11.76 1.68 -32.12
N PRO A 121 11.31 1.00 -33.20
CA PRO A 121 9.90 0.67 -33.39
C PRO A 121 9.32 -0.24 -32.30
N LEU A 122 10.14 -1.03 -31.58
CA LEU A 122 9.67 -1.87 -30.48
C LEU A 122 9.07 -1.05 -29.34
N ALA A 123 9.53 0.19 -29.12
CA ALA A 123 8.98 1.08 -28.10
C ALA A 123 7.51 1.47 -28.33
N HIS A 124 7.02 1.30 -29.57
CA HIS A 124 5.63 1.58 -29.94
C HIS A 124 4.74 0.33 -29.84
N LEU A 125 5.32 -0.85 -29.70
CA LEU A 125 4.58 -2.10 -29.51
C LEU A 125 4.29 -2.29 -28.02
N THR A 126 2.99 -2.34 -27.69
CA THR A 126 2.50 -2.48 -26.31
C THR A 126 3.00 -3.77 -25.66
N TYR A 127 3.17 -4.82 -26.44
CA TYR A 127 3.58 -6.15 -25.99
C TYR A 127 5.10 -6.39 -26.04
N ALA A 128 5.92 -5.42 -26.46
CA ALA A 128 7.36 -5.62 -26.70
C ALA A 128 8.11 -6.24 -25.51
N ALA A 129 7.82 -5.78 -24.28
CA ALA A 129 8.46 -6.28 -23.07
C ALA A 129 8.17 -7.78 -22.81
N PHE A 130 7.05 -8.30 -23.33
CA PHE A 130 6.60 -9.67 -23.12
C PHE A 130 6.89 -10.57 -24.33
N GLN A 131 7.70 -10.14 -25.29
CA GLN A 131 8.11 -10.96 -26.42
C GLN A 131 9.25 -11.91 -26.04
N THR A 132 9.18 -13.15 -26.54
CA THR A 132 10.31 -14.09 -26.49
C THR A 132 11.43 -13.62 -27.41
N PRO A 133 12.69 -14.09 -27.22
CA PRO A 133 13.79 -13.75 -28.12
C PRO A 133 13.48 -14.09 -29.59
N ALA A 134 12.81 -15.22 -29.83
CA ALA A 134 12.40 -15.63 -31.18
C ALA A 134 11.33 -14.69 -31.76
N GLN A 135 10.31 -14.32 -30.97
CA GLN A 135 9.28 -13.36 -31.38
C GLN A 135 9.90 -12.00 -31.73
N ARG A 136 10.74 -11.46 -30.83
CA ARG A 136 11.39 -10.15 -31.01
C ARG A 136 12.27 -10.12 -32.25
N ALA A 137 13.09 -11.15 -32.47
CA ALA A 137 13.93 -11.26 -33.67
C ALA A 137 13.09 -11.32 -34.95
N TYR A 138 11.96 -12.04 -34.92
CA TYR A 138 11.08 -12.14 -36.07
C TYR A 138 10.36 -10.81 -36.36
N VAL A 139 9.86 -10.10 -35.33
CA VAL A 139 9.26 -8.76 -35.49
C VAL A 139 10.25 -7.82 -36.17
N LEU A 140 11.51 -7.80 -35.72
CA LEU A 140 12.55 -6.98 -36.36
C LEU A 140 12.83 -7.41 -37.81
N ALA A 141 12.80 -8.71 -38.11
CA ALA A 141 12.93 -9.21 -39.47
C ALA A 141 11.76 -8.80 -40.37
N VAL A 142 10.53 -8.78 -39.85
CA VAL A 142 9.34 -8.30 -40.56
C VAL A 142 9.45 -6.81 -40.85
N LEU A 143 9.80 -6.01 -39.84
CA LEU A 143 10.01 -4.57 -39.98
C LEU A 143 11.11 -4.24 -41.00
N ALA A 144 12.13 -5.09 -41.11
CA ALA A 144 13.23 -4.95 -42.05
C ALA A 144 12.95 -5.54 -43.45
N ASN A 145 11.70 -5.92 -43.76
CA ASN A 145 11.31 -6.62 -45.00
C ASN A 145 12.12 -7.89 -45.29
N ARG A 146 12.64 -8.56 -44.25
CA ARG A 146 13.40 -9.81 -44.36
C ARG A 146 12.54 -11.05 -44.11
N ALA A 147 11.38 -10.89 -43.48
CA ALA A 147 10.43 -11.96 -43.21
C ALA A 147 8.99 -11.50 -43.53
N PRO A 148 8.12 -12.38 -44.04
CA PRO A 148 6.73 -12.05 -44.32
C PRO A 148 5.91 -11.98 -43.02
N LEU A 149 5.08 -10.93 -42.87
CA LEU A 149 4.17 -10.77 -41.73
C LEU A 149 3.18 -11.94 -41.60
N ALA A 150 2.72 -12.51 -42.71
CA ALA A 150 1.76 -13.62 -42.72
C ALA A 150 2.27 -14.89 -42.02
N ASN A 151 3.59 -15.05 -41.88
CA ASN A 151 4.20 -16.18 -41.19
C ASN A 151 4.53 -15.87 -39.72
N PHE A 152 4.20 -14.66 -39.25
CA PHE A 152 4.36 -14.30 -37.84
C PHE A 152 3.26 -14.99 -37.04
N THR A 153 3.63 -16.06 -36.32
CA THR A 153 2.72 -16.77 -35.42
C THR A 153 3.52 -17.42 -34.30
N PHE A 154 3.22 -17.10 -33.05
CA PHE A 154 3.99 -17.58 -31.91
C PHE A 154 3.14 -17.74 -30.65
N LEU A 155 3.34 -18.85 -29.95
CA LEU A 155 2.84 -19.06 -28.59
C LEU A 155 3.91 -18.69 -27.55
N ASN A 156 3.51 -17.90 -26.56
CA ASN A 156 4.33 -17.59 -25.38
C ASN A 156 3.61 -18.04 -24.11
N THR A 157 4.36 -18.68 -23.22
CA THR A 157 3.91 -19.03 -21.86
C THR A 157 4.73 -18.25 -20.84
N GLY A 158 4.06 -17.36 -20.11
CA GLY A 158 4.65 -16.70 -18.94
C GLY A 158 4.58 -17.60 -17.72
N ARG A 159 5.68 -17.73 -16.98
CA ARG A 159 5.79 -18.58 -15.80
C ARG A 159 6.29 -17.80 -14.60
N LEU A 160 5.75 -18.07 -13.42
CA LEU A 160 6.27 -17.62 -12.13
C LEU A 160 6.76 -18.84 -11.37
N LEU A 161 8.06 -18.90 -11.09
CA LEU A 161 8.73 -20.01 -10.41
C LEU A 161 8.45 -21.33 -11.12
N GLY A 162 8.46 -21.32 -12.45
CA GLY A 162 8.13 -22.47 -13.30
C GLY A 162 6.64 -22.77 -13.46
N VAL A 163 5.75 -22.14 -12.69
CA VAL A 163 4.29 -22.34 -12.80
C VAL A 163 3.72 -21.41 -13.87
N PRO A 164 2.98 -21.90 -14.88
CA PRO A 164 2.35 -21.04 -15.88
C PRO A 164 1.36 -20.04 -15.26
N THR A 165 1.53 -18.75 -15.59
CA THR A 165 0.69 -17.64 -15.12
C THR A 165 -0.03 -16.92 -16.24
N SER A 166 0.36 -17.13 -17.49
CA SER A 166 -0.29 -16.52 -18.66
C SER A 166 0.03 -17.27 -19.95
N TYR A 167 -0.94 -17.29 -20.86
CA TYR A 167 -0.74 -17.75 -22.24
C TYR A 167 -0.98 -16.59 -23.18
N SER A 168 -0.13 -16.47 -24.19
CA SER A 168 -0.34 -15.49 -25.25
C SER A 168 -0.01 -16.07 -26.61
N VAL A 169 -0.82 -15.71 -27.60
CA VAL A 169 -0.56 -16.02 -29.00
C VAL A 169 -0.49 -14.71 -29.75
N ALA A 170 0.59 -14.52 -30.50
CA ALA A 170 0.74 -13.36 -31.37
C ALA A 170 0.73 -13.81 -32.83
N TRP A 171 -0.07 -13.18 -33.68
CA TRP A 171 -0.15 -13.50 -35.11
C TRP A 171 -0.21 -12.25 -35.99
N GLY A 172 0.33 -12.34 -37.20
CA GLY A 172 0.41 -11.22 -38.15
C GLY A 172 -0.68 -11.29 -39.21
N GLU A 173 -1.37 -10.18 -39.44
CA GLU A 173 -2.41 -10.07 -40.46
C GLU A 173 -2.31 -8.74 -41.21
N LYS A 174 -2.76 -8.74 -42.48
CA LYS A 174 -2.87 -7.52 -43.29
C LYS A 174 -4.35 -7.15 -43.45
N THR A 175 -4.86 -6.32 -42.55
CA THR A 175 -6.25 -5.86 -42.54
C THR A 175 -6.40 -4.57 -43.35
N THR A 176 -7.21 -4.56 -44.41
CA THR A 176 -7.65 -3.35 -45.15
C THR A 176 -6.58 -2.25 -45.31
N ASN A 177 -5.40 -2.62 -45.84
CA ASN A 177 -4.20 -1.77 -46.07
C ASN A 177 -3.30 -1.43 -44.87
N VAL A 178 -3.59 -1.91 -43.66
CA VAL A 178 -2.72 -1.78 -42.49
C VAL A 178 -2.12 -3.14 -42.13
N SER A 179 -0.82 -3.17 -41.91
CA SER A 179 -0.13 -4.34 -41.36
C SER A 179 -0.30 -4.33 -39.84
N CYS A 180 -0.81 -5.40 -39.25
CA CYS A 180 -1.04 -5.47 -37.82
C CYS A 180 -0.58 -6.80 -37.23
N ILE A 181 -0.21 -6.74 -35.96
CA ILE A 181 0.06 -7.91 -35.12
C ILE A 181 -1.07 -7.98 -34.10
N TRP A 182 -1.77 -9.09 -34.08
CA TRP A 182 -2.72 -9.40 -33.04
C TRP A 182 -2.01 -10.11 -31.90
N VAL A 183 -2.41 -9.79 -30.67
CA VAL A 183 -1.95 -10.45 -29.45
C VAL A 183 -3.16 -10.89 -28.66
N GLY A 184 -3.38 -12.19 -28.60
CA GLY A 184 -4.29 -12.83 -27.66
C GLY A 184 -3.58 -13.12 -26.34
N PHE A 185 -4.22 -12.84 -25.22
CA PHE A 185 -3.76 -13.13 -23.87
C PHE A 185 -4.86 -13.85 -23.10
N HIS A 186 -4.51 -14.90 -22.36
CA HIS A 186 -5.44 -15.68 -21.55
C HIS A 186 -4.83 -16.04 -20.19
N THR A 187 -5.65 -15.95 -19.13
CA THR A 187 -5.24 -16.33 -17.77
C THR A 187 -5.47 -17.82 -17.49
N PRO A 188 -4.50 -18.55 -16.91
CA PRO A 188 -4.64 -19.98 -16.64
C PRO A 188 -5.87 -20.32 -15.81
N THR A 189 -6.42 -21.51 -16.07
CA THR A 189 -7.45 -22.12 -15.23
C THR A 189 -6.79 -22.79 -14.03
N TYR A 190 -7.09 -22.27 -12.83
CA TYR A 190 -6.71 -22.92 -11.59
C TYR A 190 -7.86 -23.77 -11.06
N SER A 191 -7.53 -24.77 -10.24
CA SER A 191 -8.53 -25.62 -9.60
C SER A 191 -9.48 -24.80 -8.74
N THR A 192 -10.75 -25.20 -8.68
CA THR A 192 -11.77 -24.59 -7.83
C THR A 192 -11.30 -24.53 -6.37
N ALA A 193 -10.60 -25.57 -5.90
CA ALA A 193 -9.99 -25.61 -4.58
C ALA A 193 -8.99 -24.47 -4.34
N TRP A 194 -8.12 -24.16 -5.31
CA TRP A 194 -7.17 -23.04 -5.21
C TRP A 194 -7.89 -21.69 -5.15
N LEU A 195 -8.91 -21.50 -5.98
CA LEU A 195 -9.69 -20.25 -6.01
C LEU A 195 -10.42 -20.01 -4.68
N PHE A 196 -11.04 -21.05 -4.10
CA PHE A 196 -11.63 -20.96 -2.76
C PHE A 196 -10.58 -20.75 -1.67
N ALA A 197 -9.42 -21.40 -1.75
CA ALA A 197 -8.33 -21.18 -0.80
C ALA A 197 -7.85 -19.72 -0.81
N LYS A 198 -7.70 -19.12 -2.00
CA LYS A 198 -7.37 -17.70 -2.18
C LYS A 198 -8.46 -16.77 -1.64
N PHE A 199 -9.74 -17.11 -1.86
CA PHE A 199 -10.86 -16.35 -1.32
C PHE A 199 -10.92 -16.38 0.21
N PHE A 200 -10.84 -17.58 0.79
CA PHE A 200 -10.86 -17.73 2.25
C PHE A 200 -9.64 -17.11 2.91
N SER A 201 -8.44 -17.20 2.30
CA SER A 201 -7.26 -16.53 2.86
C SER A 201 -7.42 -15.01 2.90
N ARG A 202 -8.03 -14.39 1.88
CA ARG A 202 -8.37 -12.96 1.86
C ARG A 202 -9.44 -12.61 2.90
N LEU A 203 -10.46 -13.45 3.08
CA LEU A 203 -11.49 -13.26 4.10
C LEU A 203 -10.89 -13.35 5.52
N PHE A 204 -10.04 -14.35 5.78
CA PHE A 204 -9.33 -14.47 7.04
C PHE A 204 -8.40 -13.28 7.29
N LEU A 205 -7.71 -12.78 6.27
CA LEU A 205 -6.88 -11.58 6.38
C LEU A 205 -7.74 -10.34 6.73
N ALA A 206 -8.91 -10.18 6.11
CA ALA A 206 -9.84 -9.10 6.42
C ALA A 206 -10.34 -9.18 7.88
N LEU A 207 -10.77 -10.36 8.32
CA LEU A 207 -11.18 -10.59 9.71
C LEU A 207 -10.03 -10.35 10.69
N TYR A 208 -8.82 -10.78 10.34
CA TYR A 208 -7.61 -10.56 11.15
C TYR A 208 -7.26 -9.07 11.27
N ILE A 209 -7.44 -8.28 10.20
CA ILE A 209 -7.28 -6.81 10.25
C ILE A 209 -8.30 -6.22 11.22
N VAL A 210 -9.57 -6.58 11.13
CA VAL A 210 -10.62 -6.09 12.04
C VAL A 210 -10.31 -6.46 13.49
N HIS A 211 -9.89 -7.71 13.73
CA HIS A 211 -9.46 -8.15 15.05
C HIS A 211 -8.27 -7.34 15.57
N CYS A 212 -7.27 -7.08 14.73
CA CYS A 212 -6.11 -6.25 15.09
C CYS A 212 -6.50 -4.81 15.41
N VAL A 213 -7.44 -4.22 14.66
CA VAL A 213 -7.96 -2.87 14.92
C VAL A 213 -8.70 -2.86 16.26
N TRP A 214 -9.57 -3.83 16.51
CA TRP A 214 -10.30 -3.91 17.77
C TRP A 214 -9.35 -4.02 18.98
N THR A 215 -8.46 -5.02 18.95
CA THR A 215 -7.58 -5.35 20.08
C THR A 215 -6.51 -4.30 20.34
N HIS A 216 -5.98 -3.65 19.31
CA HIS A 216 -4.86 -2.70 19.47
C HIS A 216 -5.28 -1.22 19.43
N TYR A 217 -6.55 -0.92 19.16
CA TYR A 217 -7.03 0.45 19.03
C TYR A 217 -8.33 0.70 19.79
N TYR A 218 -9.46 0.12 19.37
CA TYR A 218 -10.77 0.46 19.96
C TYR A 218 -10.95 -0.04 21.39
N ARG A 219 -10.38 -1.19 21.75
CA ARG A 219 -10.40 -1.66 23.14
C ARG A 219 -9.75 -0.66 24.09
N GLU A 220 -8.68 0.00 23.64
CA GLU A 220 -7.98 1.01 24.45
C GLU A 220 -8.82 2.28 24.63
N TYR A 221 -9.72 2.61 23.68
CA TYR A 221 -10.72 3.68 23.88
C TYR A 221 -11.76 3.31 24.94
N ALA A 222 -12.17 2.03 25.03
CA ALA A 222 -13.12 1.61 26.05
C ALA A 222 -12.54 1.77 27.46
N VAL A 223 -11.28 1.40 27.67
CA VAL A 223 -10.57 1.62 28.94
C VAL A 223 -10.46 3.11 29.25
N LEU A 224 -10.07 3.92 28.26
CA LEU A 224 -10.00 5.38 28.41
C LEU A 224 -11.35 6.00 28.80
N TYR A 225 -12.43 5.56 28.17
CA TYR A 225 -13.78 6.03 28.45
C TYR A 225 -14.15 5.79 29.92
N CYS A 226 -14.00 4.55 30.40
CA CYS A 226 -14.27 4.19 31.79
C CYS A 226 -13.41 5.00 32.77
N ASN A 227 -12.11 5.13 32.48
CA ASN A 227 -11.18 5.86 33.32
C ASN A 227 -11.49 7.36 33.40
N LEU A 228 -11.88 7.99 32.29
CA LEU A 228 -12.25 9.40 32.29
C LEU A 228 -13.55 9.66 33.06
N THR A 229 -14.50 8.72 33.01
CA THR A 229 -15.73 8.77 33.82
C THR A 229 -15.43 8.70 35.32
N GLN A 230 -14.48 7.84 35.71
CA GLN A 230 -14.13 7.61 37.11
C GLN A 230 -13.16 8.64 37.69
N PHE A 231 -12.00 8.85 37.05
CA PHE A 231 -10.90 9.63 37.60
C PHE A 231 -10.82 11.05 37.01
N GLY A 232 -11.24 11.24 35.75
CA GLY A 232 -11.01 12.47 35.01
C GLY A 232 -9.54 12.68 34.66
N LEU A 233 -9.19 13.85 34.10
CA LEU A 233 -7.80 14.20 33.81
C LEU A 233 -7.15 14.86 35.04
N PRO A 234 -5.86 14.60 35.33
CA PRO A 234 -5.20 15.02 36.58
C PRO A 234 -5.08 16.55 36.74
N THR A 235 -5.22 17.32 35.67
CA THR A 235 -5.00 18.78 35.67
C THR A 235 -6.26 19.61 35.54
N THR A 236 -7.45 19.01 35.66
CA THR A 236 -8.70 19.78 35.55
C THR A 236 -9.80 19.18 36.41
N HIS A 237 -10.68 20.04 36.91
CA HIS A 237 -11.92 19.65 37.58
C HIS A 237 -13.11 19.53 36.63
N ALA A 238 -12.87 19.56 35.30
CA ALA A 238 -13.90 19.42 34.29
C ALA A 238 -14.83 18.22 34.54
N ARG A 239 -16.14 18.48 34.43
CA ARG A 239 -17.20 17.48 34.65
C ARG A 239 -17.64 16.77 33.38
N ALA A 240 -17.27 17.31 32.22
CA ALA A 240 -17.65 16.78 30.92
C ALA A 240 -16.44 16.68 29.99
N PHE A 241 -16.27 15.51 29.36
CA PHE A 241 -15.24 15.25 28.37
C PHE A 241 -15.85 14.80 27.05
N GLU A 242 -15.29 15.29 25.95
CA GLU A 242 -15.61 14.83 24.59
C GLU A 242 -14.38 14.15 23.99
N LEU A 243 -14.51 12.87 23.64
CA LEU A 243 -13.47 12.07 23.02
C LEU A 243 -13.54 12.17 21.50
N VAL A 244 -12.44 12.63 20.90
CA VAL A 244 -12.22 12.64 19.45
C VAL A 244 -11.30 11.48 19.09
N LEU A 245 -11.83 10.56 18.28
CA LEU A 245 -11.12 9.36 17.85
C LEU A 245 -10.14 9.69 16.71
N GLY A 246 -9.03 8.97 16.71
CA GLY A 246 -8.05 8.99 15.64
C GLY A 246 -8.31 7.95 14.55
N ASP A 247 -7.23 7.65 13.84
CA ASP A 247 -7.13 6.71 12.73
C ASP A 247 -6.20 5.51 13.07
N PRO A 248 -6.73 4.27 13.08
CA PRO A 248 -5.93 3.08 13.34
C PRO A 248 -5.02 2.65 12.18
N THR A 249 -5.12 3.27 10.99
CA THR A 249 -4.43 2.84 9.77
C THR A 249 -2.94 2.59 10.00
N SER A 250 -2.23 3.55 10.60
CA SER A 250 -0.78 3.42 10.81
C SER A 250 -0.39 2.21 11.67
N ILE A 251 -1.24 1.80 12.63
CA ILE A 251 -1.00 0.65 13.50
C ILE A 251 -1.05 -0.66 12.70
N ILE A 252 -1.97 -0.75 11.74
CA ILE A 252 -2.18 -1.92 10.88
C ILE A 252 -1.11 -2.01 9.80
N LEU A 253 -0.80 -0.89 9.13
CA LEU A 253 0.23 -0.84 8.08
C LEU A 253 1.62 -1.24 8.58
N LEU A 254 1.88 -1.03 9.87
CA LEU A 254 3.14 -1.37 10.53
C LEU A 254 3.18 -2.81 11.06
N ASN A 255 2.11 -3.59 10.89
CA ASN A 255 2.13 -5.01 11.22
C ASN A 255 2.85 -5.78 10.09
N PRO A 256 4.02 -6.38 10.36
CA PRO A 256 4.79 -7.09 9.34
C PRO A 256 4.03 -8.26 8.72
N TRP A 257 3.20 -8.96 9.50
CA TRP A 257 2.47 -10.12 9.02
C TRP A 257 1.41 -9.73 8.01
N ILE A 258 0.74 -8.59 8.25
CA ILE A 258 -0.27 -8.05 7.34
C ILE A 258 0.41 -7.59 6.05
N ALA A 259 1.51 -6.83 6.14
CA ALA A 259 2.25 -6.40 4.96
C ALA A 259 2.77 -7.59 4.13
N THR A 260 3.36 -8.60 4.79
CA THR A 260 3.81 -9.83 4.11
C THR A 260 2.64 -10.58 3.47
N ALA A 261 1.51 -10.72 4.14
CA ALA A 261 0.33 -11.38 3.57
C ALA A 261 -0.17 -10.68 2.30
N PHE A 262 -0.20 -9.34 2.27
CA PHE A 262 -0.57 -8.58 1.07
C PHE A 262 0.45 -8.70 -0.06
N VAL A 263 1.75 -8.71 0.26
CA VAL A 263 2.81 -8.95 -0.74
C VAL A 263 2.64 -10.33 -1.36
N LEU A 264 2.45 -11.36 -0.53
CA LEU A 264 2.23 -12.73 -1.00
C LEU A 264 0.94 -12.85 -1.82
N ASP A 265 -0.17 -12.24 -1.38
CA ASP A 265 -1.42 -12.23 -2.13
C ASP A 265 -1.26 -11.58 -3.52
N PHE A 266 -0.46 -10.51 -3.64
CA PHE A 266 -0.14 -9.92 -4.93
C PHE A 266 0.65 -10.88 -5.83
N TRP A 267 1.65 -11.57 -5.27
CA TRP A 267 2.45 -12.57 -5.99
C TRP A 267 1.65 -13.82 -6.39
N LEU A 268 0.69 -14.24 -5.57
CA LEU A 268 -0.24 -15.32 -5.88
C LEU A 268 -1.35 -14.91 -6.84
N SER A 269 -1.33 -13.66 -7.34
CA SER A 269 -2.30 -13.11 -8.29
C SER A 269 -1.63 -12.66 -9.58
N THR A 270 -0.46 -13.21 -9.91
CA THR A 270 0.33 -12.78 -11.06
C THR A 270 -0.40 -12.86 -12.39
N GLU A 271 -1.33 -13.79 -12.56
CA GLU A 271 -2.16 -13.91 -13.76
C GLU A 271 -2.95 -12.63 -14.06
N TYR A 272 -3.48 -12.00 -13.00
CA TYR A 272 -4.24 -10.75 -13.11
C TYR A 272 -3.33 -9.53 -13.07
N VAL A 273 -2.16 -9.61 -12.43
CA VAL A 273 -1.13 -8.56 -12.49
C VAL A 273 -0.58 -8.42 -13.91
N SER A 274 -0.22 -9.53 -14.57
CA SER A 274 0.23 -9.54 -15.97
C SER A 274 -0.85 -8.98 -16.89
N ARG A 275 -2.12 -9.31 -16.64
CA ARG A 275 -3.23 -8.72 -17.38
C ARG A 275 -3.37 -7.21 -17.15
N ALA A 276 -3.25 -6.74 -15.91
CA ALA A 276 -3.25 -5.33 -15.60
C ALA A 276 -2.10 -4.58 -16.28
N PHE A 277 -0.92 -5.20 -16.39
CA PHE A 277 0.21 -4.69 -17.15
C PHE A 277 -0.07 -4.54 -18.65
N LEU A 278 -0.84 -5.44 -19.27
CA LEU A 278 -1.25 -5.27 -20.66
C LEU A 278 -2.28 -4.15 -20.83
N ARG A 279 -3.27 -4.12 -19.94
CA ARG A 279 -4.34 -3.13 -19.95
C ARG A 279 -3.86 -1.71 -19.67
N ILE A 280 -2.75 -1.52 -18.97
CA ILE A 280 -2.22 -0.18 -18.72
C ILE A 280 -1.55 0.47 -19.94
N SER A 281 -1.20 -0.33 -20.93
CA SER A 281 -0.67 0.18 -22.19
C SER A 281 -1.78 0.69 -23.12
N GLN A 282 -3.04 0.37 -22.83
CA GLN A 282 -4.24 0.78 -23.56
C GLN A 282 -4.66 2.22 -23.19
N THR A 283 -3.85 3.19 -23.61
CA THR A 283 -4.06 4.61 -23.31
C THR A 283 -5.28 5.22 -23.98
N ASP A 284 -5.79 4.59 -25.04
CA ASP A 284 -6.95 5.07 -25.79
C ASP A 284 -8.26 4.83 -25.04
N ASN A 285 -8.31 3.81 -24.16
CA ASN A 285 -9.45 3.54 -23.29
C ASN A 285 -9.14 3.94 -21.84
N ALA A 286 -9.47 5.19 -21.49
CA ALA A 286 -9.19 5.75 -20.18
C ALA A 286 -9.80 4.93 -19.02
N LEU A 287 -10.97 4.32 -19.20
CA LEU A 287 -11.61 3.51 -18.15
C LEU A 287 -10.77 2.27 -17.83
N ILE A 288 -10.31 1.56 -18.85
CA ILE A 288 -9.49 0.36 -18.70
C ILE A 288 -8.14 0.70 -18.08
N PHE A 289 -7.53 1.80 -18.54
CA PHE A 289 -6.31 2.33 -17.96
C PHE A 289 -6.49 2.63 -16.45
N VAL A 290 -7.58 3.32 -16.07
CA VAL A 290 -7.86 3.67 -14.67
C VAL A 290 -8.14 2.42 -13.82
N ILE A 291 -8.88 1.43 -14.34
CA ILE A 291 -9.11 0.16 -13.64
C ILE A 291 -7.79 -0.59 -13.43
N ALA A 292 -6.93 -0.65 -14.45
CA ALA A 292 -5.60 -1.27 -14.34
C ALA A 292 -4.72 -0.54 -13.31
N CYS A 293 -4.70 0.80 -13.32
CA CYS A 293 -4.01 1.60 -12.31
C CYS A 293 -4.56 1.33 -10.89
N PHE A 294 -5.89 1.26 -10.75
CA PHE A 294 -6.53 0.98 -9.47
C PHE A 294 -6.18 -0.42 -8.96
N TYR A 295 -6.11 -1.43 -9.83
CA TYR A 295 -5.63 -2.76 -9.48
C TYR A 295 -4.16 -2.71 -9.02
N LEU A 296 -3.29 -2.04 -9.77
CA LEU A 296 -1.86 -1.90 -9.43
C LEU A 296 -1.59 -1.06 -8.18
N SER A 297 -2.53 -0.25 -7.71
CA SER A 297 -2.36 0.45 -6.43
C SER A 297 -2.20 -0.49 -5.22
N ARG A 298 -2.50 -1.80 -5.37
CA ARG A 298 -2.15 -2.85 -4.38
C ARG A 298 -0.65 -2.93 -4.10
N THR A 299 0.20 -2.45 -5.00
CA THR A 299 1.66 -2.35 -4.82
C THR A 299 2.08 -1.40 -3.68
N VAL A 300 1.15 -0.62 -3.13
CA VAL A 300 1.38 0.18 -1.91
C VAL A 300 1.91 -0.65 -0.74
N TRP A 301 1.58 -1.94 -0.68
CA TRP A 301 2.09 -2.84 0.36
C TRP A 301 3.58 -3.13 0.23
N PHE A 302 4.16 -2.99 -0.97
CA PHE A 302 5.61 -3.05 -1.18
C PHE A 302 6.29 -1.89 -0.46
N ALA A 303 5.74 -0.69 -0.60
CA ALA A 303 6.19 0.51 0.11
C ALA A 303 6.09 0.37 1.63
N TYR A 304 4.95 -0.09 2.17
CA TYR A 304 4.81 -0.29 3.62
C TYR A 304 5.69 -1.40 4.17
N GLY A 305 5.87 -2.49 3.43
CA GLY A 305 6.79 -3.57 3.77
C GLY A 305 8.24 -3.07 3.82
N ALA A 306 8.66 -2.32 2.80
CA ALA A 306 10.00 -1.72 2.73
C ALA A 306 10.26 -0.72 3.86
N LEU A 307 9.29 0.13 4.19
CA LEU A 307 9.37 1.07 5.32
C LEU A 307 9.47 0.33 6.67
N SER A 308 8.70 -0.74 6.84
CA SER A 308 8.72 -1.57 8.06
C SER A 308 10.05 -2.30 8.23
N LEU A 309 10.59 -2.85 7.14
CA LEU A 309 11.91 -3.48 7.14
C LEU A 309 13.03 -2.47 7.42
N THR A 310 13.01 -1.34 6.72
CA THR A 310 14.00 -0.26 6.90
C THR A 310 13.98 0.27 8.33
N SER A 311 12.81 0.48 8.92
CA SER A 311 12.65 0.88 10.32
C SER A 311 13.36 -0.08 11.29
N ARG A 312 13.26 -1.39 11.07
CA ARG A 312 13.96 -2.40 11.87
C ARG A 312 15.47 -2.36 11.66
N VAL A 313 15.91 -2.22 10.41
CA VAL A 313 17.34 -2.13 10.08
C VAL A 313 17.96 -0.89 10.72
N LEU A 314 17.35 0.28 10.59
CA LEU A 314 17.84 1.52 11.20
C LEU A 314 17.94 1.41 12.71
N LYS A 315 16.98 0.76 13.36
CA LYS A 315 17.02 0.51 14.80
C LYS A 315 18.14 -0.44 15.22
N ARG A 316 18.36 -1.52 14.45
CA ARG A 316 19.46 -2.45 14.71
C ARG A 316 20.82 -1.78 14.54
N LEU A 317 20.93 -0.82 13.63
CA LEU A 317 22.14 -0.06 13.35
C LEU A 317 22.30 1.20 14.22
N GLY A 318 21.32 1.55 15.05
CA GLY A 318 21.33 2.81 15.82
C GLY A 318 21.35 4.08 14.95
N LYS A 319 20.82 4.01 13.72
CA LYS A 319 20.80 5.10 12.73
C LYS A 319 19.41 5.69 12.54
N GLU A 320 18.61 5.78 13.59
CA GLU A 320 17.22 6.28 13.51
C GLU A 320 17.14 7.72 13.03
N ASP A 321 18.20 8.51 13.20
CA ASP A 321 18.25 9.89 12.74
C ASP A 321 18.44 10.05 11.23
N ALA A 322 18.93 9.01 10.55
CA ALA A 322 19.19 9.03 9.11
C ALA A 322 17.91 9.07 8.25
N PHE A 323 16.73 8.88 8.84
CA PHE A 323 15.47 8.81 8.11
C PHE A 323 14.45 9.82 8.67
N ALA A 324 13.73 10.48 7.78
CA ALA A 324 12.58 11.32 8.11
C ALA A 324 11.31 10.50 7.96
N GLU A 325 10.47 10.48 8.98
CA GLU A 325 9.19 9.80 8.93
C GLU A 325 8.34 10.28 7.75
N VAL A 326 7.69 9.33 7.07
CA VAL A 326 6.78 9.60 5.96
C VAL A 326 5.35 9.43 6.42
N ASP A 327 4.46 10.29 5.91
CA ASP A 327 3.03 10.19 6.11
C ASP A 327 2.49 8.93 5.38
N PRO A 328 1.76 8.04 6.07
CA PRO A 328 1.26 6.81 5.47
C PRO A 328 0.26 7.08 4.33
N SER A 329 -0.61 8.08 4.47
CA SER A 329 -1.59 8.42 3.44
C SER A 329 -0.98 9.12 2.24
N MET A 330 0.06 9.95 2.43
CA MET A 330 0.85 10.46 1.29
C MET A 330 1.59 9.32 0.58
N THR A 331 2.13 8.36 1.32
CA THR A 331 2.76 7.18 0.73
C THR A 331 1.76 6.40 -0.11
N ALA A 332 0.56 6.14 0.43
CA ALA A 332 -0.50 5.46 -0.30
C ALA A 332 -0.86 6.17 -1.61
N MET A 333 -1.11 7.48 -1.52
CA MET A 333 -1.50 8.28 -2.67
C MET A 333 -0.38 8.36 -3.70
N GLY A 334 0.86 8.59 -3.26
CA GLY A 334 2.02 8.64 -4.14
C GLY A 334 2.23 7.33 -4.89
N VAL A 335 2.21 6.18 -4.20
CA VAL A 335 2.37 4.88 -4.86
C VAL A 335 1.19 4.57 -5.77
N ALA A 336 -0.05 4.83 -5.33
CA ALA A 336 -1.23 4.57 -6.16
C ALA A 336 -1.25 5.41 -7.45
N LEU A 337 -0.81 6.66 -7.40
CA LEU A 337 -0.74 7.55 -8.56
C LEU A 337 0.45 7.25 -9.47
N VAL A 338 1.58 6.79 -8.92
CA VAL A 338 2.80 6.53 -9.68
C VAL A 338 2.82 5.13 -10.27
N ALA A 339 2.40 4.10 -9.53
CA ALA A 339 2.60 2.70 -9.90
C ALA A 339 2.10 2.39 -11.32
N GLY A 340 0.90 2.84 -11.66
CA GLY A 340 0.34 2.65 -12.99
C GLY A 340 1.12 3.38 -14.09
N PRO A 341 1.07 4.73 -14.14
CA PRO A 341 1.76 5.52 -15.15
C PRO A 341 3.25 5.19 -15.30
N PHE A 342 3.93 4.92 -14.19
CA PHE A 342 5.34 4.52 -14.20
C PHE A 342 5.54 3.15 -14.85
N THR A 343 4.64 2.19 -14.63
CA THR A 343 4.67 0.89 -15.32
C THR A 343 4.42 1.04 -16.82
N CYS A 344 3.46 1.88 -17.20
CA CYS A 344 3.22 2.21 -18.62
C CYS A 344 4.46 2.82 -19.27
N LEU A 345 5.14 3.74 -18.59
CA LEU A 345 6.39 4.33 -19.06
C LEU A 345 7.50 3.29 -19.22
N GLN A 346 7.63 2.35 -18.28
CA GLN A 346 8.61 1.26 -18.37
C GLN A 346 8.39 0.39 -19.60
N PHE A 347 7.15 0.13 -20.02
CA PHE A 347 6.87 -0.64 -21.24
C PHE A 347 7.00 0.15 -22.54
N ARG A 348 7.31 1.46 -22.49
CA ARG A 348 7.51 2.32 -23.66
C ARG A 348 8.96 2.79 -23.84
N LEU A 349 9.81 2.57 -22.85
CA LEU A 349 11.22 2.97 -22.91
C LEU A 349 12.09 1.75 -23.21
N LEU A 350 12.86 1.81 -24.32
CA LEU A 350 13.73 0.70 -24.78
C LEU A 350 14.63 0.14 -23.68
N LEU A 351 15.26 1.03 -22.89
CA LEU A 351 16.11 0.63 -21.76
C LEU A 351 15.40 -0.32 -20.78
N PHE A 352 14.14 -0.02 -20.46
CA PHE A 352 13.36 -0.85 -19.54
C PHE A 352 12.81 -2.10 -20.23
N ILE A 353 12.44 -2.03 -21.51
CA ILE A 353 12.07 -3.20 -22.31
C ILE A 353 13.22 -4.20 -22.33
N ASP A 354 14.44 -3.77 -22.59
CA ASP A 354 15.64 -4.62 -22.62
C ASP A 354 15.98 -5.19 -21.25
N LEU A 355 15.88 -4.36 -20.21
CA LEU A 355 16.05 -4.81 -18.83
C LEU A 355 15.05 -5.92 -18.49
N TYR A 356 13.75 -5.72 -18.76
CA TYR A 356 12.73 -6.73 -18.49
C TYR A 356 12.93 -7.98 -19.32
N HIS A 357 13.27 -7.83 -20.60
CA HIS A 357 13.56 -8.97 -21.47
C HIS A 357 14.73 -9.81 -20.94
N TYR A 358 15.81 -9.17 -20.48
CA TYR A 358 16.92 -9.85 -19.81
C TYR A 358 16.46 -10.56 -18.53
N LEU A 359 15.72 -9.86 -17.66
CA LEU A 359 15.21 -10.44 -16.41
C LEU A 359 14.28 -11.63 -16.66
N PHE A 360 13.49 -11.61 -17.74
CA PHE A 360 12.56 -12.68 -18.11
C PHE A 360 13.23 -13.93 -18.70
N THR A 361 14.46 -13.81 -19.21
CA THR A 361 15.12 -14.87 -20.00
C THR A 361 16.40 -15.40 -19.34
N CYS A 362 17.04 -14.64 -18.45
CA CYS A 362 18.33 -15.00 -17.86
C CYS A 362 18.34 -16.29 -17.03
N LEU A 363 17.19 -16.72 -16.52
CA LEU A 363 17.04 -17.98 -15.75
C LEU A 363 16.62 -19.18 -16.62
N LEU A 364 16.37 -18.97 -17.91
CA LEU A 364 15.84 -19.98 -18.82
C LEU A 364 16.95 -20.54 -19.73
N THR A 365 16.83 -21.83 -20.06
CA THR A 365 17.63 -22.47 -21.12
C THR A 365 17.21 -21.97 -22.51
N ALA A 366 18.06 -22.15 -23.52
CA ALA A 366 17.76 -21.72 -24.89
C ALA A 366 16.44 -22.31 -25.44
N GLU A 367 16.14 -23.57 -25.12
CA GLU A 367 14.87 -24.21 -25.51
C GLU A 367 13.66 -23.58 -24.80
N GLN A 368 13.80 -23.25 -23.51
CA GLN A 368 12.73 -22.61 -22.75
C GLN A 368 12.51 -21.15 -23.18
N GLN A 369 13.59 -20.42 -23.49
CA GLN A 369 13.52 -19.05 -24.01
C GLN A 369 12.73 -18.98 -25.33
N ALA A 370 12.84 -20.00 -26.18
CA ALA A 370 12.05 -20.06 -27.41
C ALA A 370 10.54 -20.24 -27.14
N ARG A 371 10.18 -20.91 -26.04
CA ARG A 371 8.80 -21.31 -25.71
C ARG A 371 8.11 -20.43 -24.66
N GLY A 372 8.83 -19.54 -23.99
CA GLY A 372 8.22 -18.61 -23.06
C GLY A 372 9.17 -17.81 -22.18
N LEU A 373 8.61 -17.26 -21.10
CA LEU A 373 9.27 -16.30 -20.21
C LEU A 373 9.15 -16.73 -18.74
N GLU A 374 10.12 -16.35 -17.92
CA GLU A 374 10.11 -16.54 -16.46
C GLU A 374 10.05 -15.18 -15.75
N ILE A 375 8.91 -14.86 -15.14
CA ILE A 375 8.62 -13.52 -14.62
C ILE A 375 9.10 -13.30 -13.17
N SER A 376 9.63 -14.32 -12.48
CA SER A 376 9.98 -14.23 -11.05
C SER A 376 10.99 -13.13 -10.72
N LEU A 377 12.09 -13.07 -11.47
CA LEU A 377 13.15 -12.10 -11.18
C LEU A 377 12.67 -10.67 -11.46
N ALA A 378 11.93 -10.48 -12.56
CA ALA A 378 11.30 -9.20 -12.88
C ALA A 378 10.26 -8.78 -11.83
N ALA A 379 9.43 -9.69 -11.33
CA ALA A 379 8.46 -9.42 -10.26
C ALA A 379 9.17 -9.01 -8.96
N PHE A 380 10.30 -9.65 -8.64
CA PHE A 380 11.15 -9.25 -7.51
C PHE A 380 11.72 -7.84 -7.67
N VAL A 381 12.33 -7.55 -8.83
CA VAL A 381 12.88 -6.22 -9.15
C VAL A 381 11.79 -5.15 -9.10
N TYR A 382 10.61 -5.42 -9.67
CA TYR A 382 9.46 -4.52 -9.64
C TYR A 382 8.97 -4.26 -8.21
N THR A 383 8.93 -5.29 -7.36
CA THR A 383 8.59 -5.17 -5.94
C THR A 383 9.57 -4.24 -5.21
N MET A 384 10.88 -4.40 -5.45
CA MET A 384 11.91 -3.54 -4.87
C MET A 384 11.83 -2.11 -5.38
N LEU A 385 11.59 -1.94 -6.68
CA LEU A 385 11.48 -0.65 -7.37
C LEU A 385 10.34 0.21 -6.83
N LEU A 386 9.18 -0.38 -6.54
CA LEU A 386 8.07 0.34 -5.92
C LEU A 386 8.25 0.49 -4.40
N GLY A 387 8.88 -0.49 -3.75
CA GLY A 387 9.21 -0.44 -2.33
C GLY A 387 10.17 0.70 -1.97
N GLN A 388 11.11 1.05 -2.86
CA GLN A 388 12.09 2.12 -2.61
C GLN A 388 11.54 3.54 -2.75
N LEU A 389 10.39 3.75 -3.41
CA LEU A 389 9.82 5.09 -3.62
C LEU A 389 9.70 5.91 -2.31
N PRO A 390 9.03 5.42 -1.25
CA PRO A 390 8.98 6.15 0.01
C PRO A 390 10.31 6.18 0.77
N LEU A 391 11.24 5.25 0.49
CA LEU A 391 12.56 5.24 1.12
C LEU A 391 13.41 6.38 0.61
N LEU A 392 13.49 6.56 -0.71
CA LEU A 392 14.19 7.67 -1.36
C LEU A 392 13.65 9.01 -0.86
N TRP A 393 12.32 9.13 -0.74
CA TRP A 393 11.67 10.30 -0.16
C TRP A 393 12.07 10.54 1.30
N GLY A 394 12.03 9.51 2.16
CA GLY A 394 12.35 9.65 3.58
C GLY A 394 13.83 9.94 3.87
N PHE A 395 14.76 9.32 3.14
CA PHE A 395 16.19 9.62 3.23
C PHE A 395 16.54 10.99 2.65
N GLY A 396 15.92 11.37 1.53
CA GLY A 396 16.07 12.70 0.92
C GLY A 396 15.59 13.81 1.84
N LEU A 397 14.40 13.64 2.44
CA LEU A 397 13.85 14.60 3.41
C LEU A 397 14.73 14.75 4.67
N ALA A 398 15.32 13.66 5.16
CA ALA A 398 16.24 13.70 6.30
C ALA A 398 17.47 14.56 5.99
N SER A 399 18.00 14.41 4.78
CA SER A 399 19.17 15.17 4.30
C SER A 399 18.87 16.66 4.12
N TRP A 400 17.62 17.00 3.77
CA TRP A 400 17.19 18.39 3.51
C TRP A 400 16.76 19.14 4.79
N ARG A 401 16.14 18.46 5.76
CA ARG A 401 15.65 19.10 7.00
C ARG A 401 16.76 19.24 8.05
N ARG A 402 17.55 20.32 7.97
CA ARG A 402 18.55 20.65 9.01
C ARG A 402 18.01 21.50 10.18
N ALA A 403 16.81 22.07 10.08
CA ALA A 403 16.21 22.84 11.17
C ALA A 403 14.79 22.35 11.48
N LYS A 404 14.53 21.96 12.74
CA LYS A 404 13.18 21.64 13.20
C LYS A 404 12.49 22.94 13.67
N PRO A 405 11.36 23.36 13.08
CA PRO A 405 10.52 24.39 13.68
C PRO A 405 10.07 23.94 15.09
N LYS A 406 10.04 24.88 16.04
CA LYS A 406 9.48 24.67 17.39
C LYS A 406 7.95 24.53 17.26
N HIS A 407 7.46 23.35 16.88
CA HIS A 407 6.03 23.08 16.88
C HIS A 407 5.56 22.69 18.28
N ALA A 408 4.38 23.18 18.65
CA ALA A 408 3.65 22.65 19.77
C ALA A 408 3.15 21.24 19.43
N PHE A 409 3.74 20.22 20.04
CA PHE A 409 3.40 18.82 19.76
C PHE A 409 1.94 18.47 20.10
N ALA A 410 1.33 19.20 21.04
CA ALA A 410 -0.08 19.13 21.38
C ALA A 410 -1.02 19.60 20.25
N SER A 411 -0.53 20.46 19.34
CA SER A 411 -1.36 21.09 18.32
C SER A 411 -1.90 20.09 17.30
N THR A 412 -3.15 20.31 16.87
CA THR A 412 -3.77 19.56 15.76
C THR A 412 -3.03 19.77 14.44
N SER A 413 -2.36 20.91 14.27
CA SER A 413 -1.50 21.20 13.12
C SER A 413 -0.24 20.36 13.09
N PHE A 414 0.17 19.73 14.19
CA PHE A 414 1.30 18.81 14.21
C PHE A 414 0.95 17.43 13.62
N ASN A 415 -0.30 17.19 13.20
CA ASN A 415 -0.70 15.92 12.58
C ASN A 415 -0.38 15.83 11.09
N ASP A 416 -0.54 14.62 10.56
CA ASP A 416 -0.54 14.29 9.14
C ASP A 416 -1.72 14.97 8.41
N TRP A 417 -1.57 15.28 7.12
CA TRP A 417 -2.51 16.15 6.39
C TRP A 417 -3.94 15.59 6.39
N LYS A 418 -4.09 14.27 6.17
CA LYS A 418 -5.38 13.57 6.23
C LYS A 418 -6.03 13.79 7.59
N HIS A 419 -5.23 13.70 8.66
CA HIS A 419 -5.74 13.79 10.01
C HIS A 419 -6.06 15.23 10.42
N ARG A 420 -5.30 16.23 9.91
CA ARG A 420 -5.68 17.64 10.04
C ARG A 420 -7.07 17.91 9.47
N PHE A 421 -7.38 17.32 8.31
CA PHE A 421 -8.71 17.44 7.72
C PHE A 421 -9.79 16.77 8.58
N CYS A 422 -9.60 15.50 8.99
CA CYS A 422 -10.56 14.79 9.82
C CYS A 422 -10.80 15.47 11.18
N ILE A 423 -9.73 15.88 11.87
CA ILE A 423 -9.83 16.59 13.15
C ILE A 423 -10.44 17.97 12.95
N GLY A 424 -10.07 18.71 11.90
CA GLY A 424 -10.66 20.01 11.61
C GLY A 424 -12.19 19.95 11.49
N LEU A 425 -12.70 18.89 10.86
CA LEU A 425 -14.14 18.65 10.75
C LEU A 425 -14.79 18.27 12.10
N ALA A 426 -14.08 17.47 12.92
CA ALA A 426 -14.54 17.03 14.23
C ALA A 426 -14.51 18.17 15.28
N MET A 427 -13.52 19.06 15.18
CA MET A 427 -13.25 20.19 16.06
C MET A 427 -13.63 21.53 15.43
N ALA A 428 -14.70 21.58 14.63
CA ALA A 428 -15.12 22.79 13.91
C ALA A 428 -15.33 24.03 14.81
N ARG A 429 -15.62 23.82 16.10
CA ARG A 429 -15.77 24.87 17.11
C ARG A 429 -14.45 25.44 17.65
N GLY A 430 -13.30 24.91 17.24
CA GLY A 430 -11.99 25.35 17.72
C GLY A 430 -11.69 24.97 19.17
N THR A 431 -10.47 25.30 19.59
CA THR A 431 -9.90 25.08 20.94
C THR A 431 -8.99 26.26 21.29
N ASP A 432 -9.11 26.79 22.50
CA ASP A 432 -8.35 27.95 22.97
C ASP A 432 -6.97 27.55 23.49
N VAL A 433 -6.91 26.39 24.16
CA VAL A 433 -5.72 25.86 24.83
C VAL A 433 -5.43 24.45 24.32
N VAL A 434 -4.15 24.15 24.12
CA VAL A 434 -3.68 22.79 23.76
C VAL A 434 -2.66 22.29 24.78
N CYS A 435 -2.81 21.04 25.21
CA CYS A 435 -1.90 20.36 26.13
C CYS A 435 -1.61 18.91 25.69
N GLY A 436 -0.57 18.31 26.26
CA GLY A 436 -0.10 16.96 25.92
C GLY A 436 0.96 16.92 24.81
N GLY A 437 1.11 15.75 24.19
CA GLY A 437 2.12 15.49 23.17
C GLY A 437 3.52 15.23 23.74
N SER A 438 3.61 14.80 25.01
CA SER A 438 4.88 14.50 25.69
C SER A 438 5.68 13.41 24.97
N ILE A 439 5.00 12.42 24.39
CA ILE A 439 5.62 11.36 23.57
C ILE A 439 6.39 11.96 22.39
N TYR A 440 5.86 12.99 21.73
CA TYR A 440 6.55 13.60 20.58
C TYR A 440 7.70 14.49 21.00
N ALA A 441 7.61 15.13 22.17
CA ALA A 441 8.76 15.78 22.78
C ALA A 441 9.87 14.76 23.07
N LEU A 442 9.52 13.57 23.56
CA LEU A 442 10.44 12.46 23.72
C LEU A 442 11.03 12.00 22.38
N PHE A 443 10.23 11.77 21.34
CA PHE A 443 10.72 11.35 20.01
C PHE A 443 11.59 12.41 19.35
N ALA A 444 11.35 13.69 19.63
CA ALA A 444 12.17 14.79 19.13
C ALA A 444 13.59 14.78 19.72
N ARG A 445 13.73 14.35 20.99
CA ARG A 445 15.01 14.21 21.73
C ARG A 445 15.67 12.85 21.49
N HIS A 446 14.88 11.78 21.45
CA HIS A 446 15.34 10.39 21.34
C HIS A 446 14.48 9.61 20.32
N LYS A 447 14.82 9.70 19.03
CA LYS A 447 14.08 8.98 17.96
C LYS A 447 14.02 7.47 18.16
N GLY A 448 15.04 6.88 18.80
CA GLY A 448 15.08 5.45 19.12
C GLY A 448 13.93 4.97 20.01
N CYS A 449 13.28 5.88 20.77
CA CYS A 449 12.10 5.53 21.57
C CYS A 449 10.84 5.34 20.73
N LYS A 450 10.82 5.74 19.47
CA LYS A 450 9.67 5.52 18.58
C LYS A 450 9.68 4.08 18.10
N LYS A 451 8.54 3.37 18.17
CA LYS A 451 8.45 1.96 17.75
C LYS A 451 8.81 1.76 16.29
N ASN A 452 8.30 2.61 15.40
CA ASN A 452 8.64 2.60 13.98
C ASN A 452 9.08 3.97 13.50
N VAL A 453 10.31 4.06 12.99
CA VAL A 453 10.94 5.35 12.65
C VAL A 453 10.44 5.87 11.31
N CYS A 454 10.23 4.98 10.34
CA CYS A 454 9.99 5.36 8.95
C CYS A 454 8.56 5.84 8.63
N ILE A 455 7.55 5.47 9.42
CA ILE A 455 6.15 5.86 9.20
C ILE A 455 5.66 6.73 10.35
N SER A 456 4.97 7.82 10.02
CA SER A 456 4.27 8.63 11.01
C SER A 456 3.13 7.82 11.67
N GLN A 457 3.10 7.83 13.00
CA GLN A 457 2.07 7.15 13.80
C GLN A 457 1.08 8.15 14.43
N ARG A 458 1.17 9.43 14.04
CA ARG A 458 0.38 10.54 14.61
C ARG A 458 -1.12 10.39 14.39
N GLY A 459 -1.52 9.72 13.31
CA GLY A 459 -2.92 9.45 13.04
C GLY A 459 -3.61 8.63 14.13
N ALA A 460 -2.86 7.82 14.90
CA ALA A 460 -3.43 6.97 15.93
C ALA A 460 -3.78 7.71 17.24
N ASP A 461 -3.44 8.98 17.36
CA ASP A 461 -3.68 9.74 18.60
C ASP A 461 -5.16 10.01 18.85
N CYS A 462 -5.50 10.19 20.11
CA CYS A 462 -6.81 10.64 20.58
C CYS A 462 -6.71 12.10 21.04
N PHE A 463 -7.80 12.84 20.92
CA PHE A 463 -7.92 14.14 21.56
C PHE A 463 -9.09 14.14 22.54
N VAL A 464 -8.84 14.61 23.75
CA VAL A 464 -9.87 14.82 24.78
C VAL A 464 -10.15 16.31 24.86
N LEU A 465 -11.40 16.69 24.58
CA LEU A 465 -11.86 18.05 24.68
C LEU A 465 -12.63 18.24 25.98
N TYR A 466 -12.37 19.34 26.68
CA TYR A 466 -13.11 19.74 27.86
C TYR A 466 -13.14 21.26 27.98
N GLU A 467 -14.10 21.77 28.74
CA GLU A 467 -14.13 23.17 29.16
C GLU A 467 -13.57 23.24 30.57
N ASP A 468 -12.58 24.11 30.77
CA ASP A 468 -11.98 24.36 32.07
C ASP A 468 -12.89 25.26 32.92
N ASP A 469 -12.56 25.44 34.20
CA ASP A 469 -13.36 26.28 35.11
C ASP A 469 -13.46 27.75 34.62
N ASP A 470 -12.45 28.21 33.86
CA ASP A 470 -12.42 29.52 33.18
C ASP A 470 -13.34 29.60 31.93
N GLY A 471 -14.09 28.54 31.61
CA GLY A 471 -14.90 28.44 30.40
C GLY A 471 -14.09 28.29 29.09
N ARG A 472 -12.77 28.10 29.20
CA ARG A 472 -11.89 27.89 28.03
C ARG A 472 -11.95 26.47 27.54
N ARG A 473 -12.06 26.29 26.22
CA ARG A 473 -12.08 24.95 25.63
C ARG A 473 -10.67 24.45 25.39
N THR A 474 -10.28 23.42 26.13
CA THR A 474 -8.95 22.81 26.09
C THR A 474 -8.96 21.51 25.31
N SER A 475 -7.89 21.26 24.56
CA SER A 475 -7.64 20.01 23.85
C SER A 475 -6.39 19.33 24.38
N ALA A 476 -6.60 18.16 25.00
CA ALA A 476 -5.53 17.29 25.48
C ALA A 476 -5.25 16.21 24.42
N ARG A 477 -4.05 16.22 23.85
CA ARG A 477 -3.59 15.18 22.93
C ARG A 477 -3.11 13.98 23.73
N LEU A 478 -3.68 12.81 23.46
CA LEU A 478 -3.26 11.53 24.01
C LEU A 478 -2.64 10.66 22.92
N SER A 479 -1.53 10.02 23.24
CA SER A 479 -0.81 9.11 22.33
C SER A 479 -0.74 7.71 22.89
N LEU A 480 -0.87 6.71 22.02
CA LEU A 480 -0.82 5.30 22.40
C LEU A 480 0.60 4.87 22.77
N LEU A 481 0.76 4.25 23.95
CA LEU A 481 1.99 3.62 24.40
C LEU A 481 2.51 2.59 23.40
N ARG A 482 1.62 1.97 22.61
CA ARG A 482 1.97 1.01 21.55
C ARG A 482 2.86 1.61 20.44
N CYS A 483 2.92 2.94 20.32
CA CYS A 483 3.79 3.65 19.40
C CYS A 483 5.22 3.86 19.96
N VAL A 484 5.46 3.49 21.21
CA VAL A 484 6.76 3.60 21.90
C VAL A 484 7.49 2.26 21.86
N ASP A 485 8.81 2.30 21.69
CA ASP A 485 9.69 1.16 21.90
C ASP A 485 10.11 1.08 23.37
N LEU A 486 9.49 0.15 24.09
CA LEU A 486 9.74 -0.04 25.52
C LEU A 486 11.15 -0.54 25.83
N ARG A 487 11.91 -1.05 24.85
CA ARG A 487 13.29 -1.52 25.08
C ARG A 487 14.25 -0.43 25.52
N ARG A 488 13.91 0.84 25.25
CA ARG A 488 14.71 2.01 25.64
C ARG A 488 14.10 2.77 26.82
N VAL A 489 13.04 2.24 27.42
CA VAL A 489 12.37 2.81 28.59
C VAL A 489 12.87 2.06 29.83
N VAL A 490 13.26 2.81 30.87
CA VAL A 490 13.87 2.25 32.09
C VAL A 490 12.82 1.57 32.95
N ALA A 491 11.64 2.17 33.08
CA ALA A 491 10.56 1.63 33.90
C ALA A 491 9.20 2.06 33.34
N VAL A 492 8.25 1.12 33.43
CA VAL A 492 6.83 1.35 33.16
C VAL A 492 6.07 1.04 34.46
N THR A 493 5.53 2.07 35.12
CA THR A 493 4.87 1.93 36.43
C THR A 493 3.37 2.16 36.31
N PRO A 494 2.52 1.20 36.70
CA PRO A 494 1.08 1.42 36.75
C PRO A 494 0.73 2.35 37.90
N VAL A 495 -0.25 3.22 37.67
CA VAL A 495 -0.81 4.16 38.64
C VAL A 495 -2.31 3.89 38.74
N HIS A 496 -2.88 3.87 39.94
CA HIS A 496 -4.25 3.37 40.17
C HIS A 496 -5.33 4.45 40.25
N ASP A 497 -4.94 5.71 40.35
CA ASP A 497 -5.81 6.86 40.65
C ASP A 497 -5.86 7.91 39.53
N VAL A 498 -5.20 7.66 38.39
CA VAL A 498 -5.13 8.59 37.25
C VAL A 498 -5.67 7.94 35.99
N ALA A 499 -6.48 8.66 35.20
CA ALA A 499 -7.12 8.10 34.00
C ALA A 499 -6.14 7.72 32.88
N VAL A 500 -5.07 8.49 32.71
CA VAL A 500 -4.08 8.38 31.62
C VAL A 500 -2.66 8.41 32.18
N GLY A 501 -1.72 7.81 31.46
CA GLY A 501 -0.32 7.82 31.82
C GLY A 501 0.42 9.10 31.41
N THR A 502 1.65 9.26 31.90
CA THR A 502 2.51 10.40 31.58
C THR A 502 3.95 9.95 31.31
N VAL A 503 4.67 10.74 30.49
CA VAL A 503 6.10 10.53 30.24
C VAL A 503 6.90 11.44 31.17
N LEU A 504 7.71 10.84 32.04
CA LEU A 504 8.64 11.55 32.91
C LEU A 504 10.04 11.45 32.31
N ALA A 505 10.45 12.50 31.59
CA ALA A 505 11.81 12.64 31.11
C ALA A 505 12.59 13.52 32.09
N ASN A 506 13.49 12.93 32.88
CA ASN A 506 14.40 13.72 33.71
C ASN A 506 15.34 14.53 32.82
N ASN A 507 15.42 15.84 33.07
CA ASN A 507 16.33 16.74 32.36
C ASN A 507 17.79 16.62 32.85
N GLU A 508 18.04 15.86 33.92
CA GLU A 508 19.35 15.72 34.55
C GLU A 508 19.89 14.30 34.38
N GLY A 509 21.00 14.18 33.64
CA GLY A 509 22.00 13.09 33.69
C GLY A 509 21.51 11.62 33.68
N HIS A 510 21.72 10.93 32.57
CA HIS A 510 21.84 9.46 32.41
C HIS A 510 20.76 8.51 32.98
N GLN A 511 19.78 8.97 33.75
CA GLN A 511 18.62 8.17 34.15
C GLN A 511 17.61 8.18 33.00
N GLY A 512 17.48 7.04 32.32
CA GLY A 512 16.64 6.91 31.13
C GLY A 512 15.14 7.14 31.39
N VAL A 513 14.37 7.11 30.30
CA VAL A 513 12.95 7.51 30.25
C VAL A 513 12.10 6.64 31.19
N ARG A 514 11.26 7.26 32.02
CA ARG A 514 10.23 6.57 32.83
C ARG A 514 8.84 6.90 32.31
N ILE A 515 7.98 5.90 32.25
CA ILE A 515 6.60 6.03 31.79
C ILE A 515 5.67 5.56 32.91
N THR A 516 4.67 6.37 33.24
CA THR A 516 3.55 5.93 34.07
C THR A 516 2.40 5.50 33.17
N VAL A 517 1.68 4.44 33.57
CA VAL A 517 0.48 3.95 32.88
C VAL A 517 -0.72 4.27 33.77
N GLY A 518 -1.80 4.77 33.19
CA GLY A 518 -3.01 5.09 33.96
C GLY A 518 -3.68 3.84 34.53
N ALA A 519 -4.72 4.07 35.35
CA ALA A 519 -5.51 3.03 35.99
C ALA A 519 -6.02 2.00 34.98
N ASN A 520 -6.32 0.78 35.45
CA ASN A 520 -6.80 -0.31 34.59
C ASN A 520 -5.89 -0.63 33.39
N ASN A 521 -4.58 -0.38 33.51
CA ASN A 521 -3.59 -0.52 32.43
C ASN A 521 -3.91 0.33 31.18
N CYS A 522 -4.39 1.55 31.37
CA CYS A 522 -4.71 2.46 30.27
C CYS A 522 -3.48 2.83 29.43
N MET A 523 -3.49 2.43 28.16
CA MET A 523 -2.34 2.60 27.24
C MET A 523 -2.21 4.02 26.66
N TRP A 524 -3.05 4.97 27.05
CA TRP A 524 -3.00 6.35 26.58
C TRP A 524 -2.09 7.19 27.47
N LEU A 525 -1.17 7.92 26.85
CA LEU A 525 -0.27 8.85 27.52
C LEU A 525 -0.57 10.28 27.08
N LEU A 526 -0.55 11.21 28.03
CA LEU A 526 -0.73 12.64 27.79
C LEU A 526 0.54 13.29 27.22
#